data_AF-A0A7S3TPA8-F1
#
_entry.id   AF-A0A7S3TPA8-F1
#
_cell.length_a   1.000
_cell.length_b   1.000
_cell.length_c   1.000
_cell.angle_alpha   90.00
_cell.angle_beta   90.00
_cell.angle_gamma   90.00
#
_symmetry.space_group_name_H-M   'P 1'
#
loop_
_entity.id
_entity.type
_entity.pdbx_description
1 polymer ?
#
loop_
_entity_poly.entity_id
_entity_poly.type
_entity_poly.pdbx_seq_one_letter_code
_entity_poly.pdbx_strand_id
1 'polypeptide(L)'
;MGGKDFAFIELTDGSGSQTLQVVIDSSIPNFDEVSSCTVGASFKFKGTLIKSPAKGQLFELQVSQSDRHSVHIFGKADGSTYQLSKKRHTNEFLRDIAHLRPRTKLISAVTRVRNNLSYATHKFFQERGFQYIHTPIVTASDCEGAGEMFQVTTTLPSPDKPIKEMKLLEYEGQAEEEAKLAELAAQGKGGKQKKQKKDKKKKKEGEEGAEEEEEKVEEKKMIPMEDRKVNYSKDFFGKPAFLTVSGQLSVENFNCAIGDCYTFGPTFRAENSHTSRHLAEFWMIEPELAFATLEDDMDCGEDYIKYCLKYVMENNADDIDFFNQWVDKELKNRLDQVVNNEFKRITYTECLEILDQHMKEKKIKFKVKVQ
;
A
#
# COMPACT_ATOMS: atom_id res chain seq x y z
N MET A 1 20.86 -46.15 19.07
CA MET A 1 19.76 -45.52 19.84
C MET A 1 20.32 -44.26 20.45
N GLY A 2 19.79 -43.08 20.15
CA GLY A 2 20.37 -41.82 20.61
C GLY A 2 19.31 -40.84 21.10
N GLY A 3 19.47 -40.38 22.35
CA GLY A 3 18.89 -39.16 22.93
C GLY A 3 17.38 -38.97 22.80
N LYS A 4 16.61 -39.48 23.78
CA LYS A 4 15.23 -39.00 24.05
C LYS A 4 15.19 -38.02 25.24
N ASP A 5 16.35 -37.55 25.68
CA ASP A 5 16.52 -36.92 26.99
C ASP A 5 16.21 -35.42 26.98
N PHE A 6 16.26 -34.77 25.81
CA PHE A 6 15.96 -33.35 25.65
C PHE A 6 15.15 -33.05 24.37
N ALA A 7 14.30 -32.04 24.44
CA ALA A 7 13.67 -31.38 23.31
C ALA A 7 14.17 -29.93 23.21
N PHE A 8 14.39 -29.46 21.98
CA PHE A 8 14.91 -28.12 21.68
C PHE A 8 13.86 -27.33 20.89
N ILE A 9 13.46 -26.17 21.40
CA ILE A 9 12.49 -25.28 20.77
C ILE A 9 13.14 -23.91 20.53
N GLU A 10 13.21 -23.49 19.28
CA GLU A 10 13.48 -22.10 18.91
C GLU A 10 12.19 -21.29 19.04
N LEU A 11 12.08 -20.48 20.09
CA LEU A 11 10.92 -19.64 20.35
C LEU A 11 11.11 -18.24 19.74
N THR A 12 10.06 -17.72 19.11
CA THR A 12 9.93 -16.30 18.77
C THR A 12 8.55 -15.80 19.18
N ASP A 13 8.51 -14.58 19.71
CA ASP A 13 7.30 -13.82 20.02
C ASP A 13 7.05 -12.68 19.00
N GLY A 14 7.93 -12.53 18.01
CA GLY A 14 7.91 -11.47 17.00
C GLY A 14 8.53 -10.13 17.43
N SER A 15 8.86 -9.94 18.71
CA SER A 15 9.39 -8.68 19.25
C SER A 15 10.71 -8.25 18.61
N GLY A 16 11.56 -9.22 18.24
CA GLY A 16 12.86 -8.98 17.63
C GLY A 16 13.22 -9.98 16.52
N SER A 17 14.45 -9.84 16.01
CA SER A 17 15.05 -10.66 14.95
C SER A 17 15.60 -12.00 15.46
N GLN A 18 15.84 -12.09 16.78
CA GLN A 18 16.48 -13.20 17.48
C GLN A 18 15.42 -14.17 18.03
N THR A 19 15.81 -15.43 18.20
CA THR A 19 15.00 -16.48 18.83
C THR A 19 15.59 -16.81 20.21
N LEU A 20 14.73 -17.24 21.14
CA LEU A 20 15.16 -17.81 22.41
C LEU A 20 15.19 -19.33 22.28
N GLN A 21 16.36 -19.94 22.45
CA GLN A 21 16.44 -21.39 22.61
C GLN A 21 15.83 -21.80 23.95
N VAL A 22 14.85 -22.68 23.92
CA VAL A 22 14.29 -23.36 25.09
C VAL A 22 14.74 -24.82 25.05
N VAL A 23 15.43 -25.25 26.10
CA VAL A 23 15.92 -26.63 26.28
C VAL A 23 15.05 -27.30 27.34
N ILE A 24 14.41 -28.38 26.95
CA ILE A 24 13.38 -29.05 27.76
C ILE A 24 13.85 -30.46 28.06
N ASP A 25 14.02 -30.78 29.34
CA ASP A 25 14.43 -32.08 29.85
C ASP A 25 13.25 -33.07 29.87
N SER A 26 13.52 -34.35 29.59
CA SER A 26 12.50 -35.41 29.50
C SER A 26 11.81 -35.75 30.82
N SER A 27 12.31 -35.26 31.96
CA SER A 27 11.68 -35.36 33.28
C SER A 27 10.35 -34.62 33.43
N ILE A 28 10.00 -33.68 32.52
CA ILE A 28 8.74 -32.94 32.67
C ILE A 28 7.50 -33.82 32.39
N PRO A 29 6.39 -33.69 33.14
CA PRO A 29 5.24 -34.60 33.01
C PRO A 29 4.57 -34.67 31.64
N ASN A 30 4.65 -33.59 30.84
CA ASN A 30 4.05 -33.50 29.49
C ASN A 30 5.09 -33.53 28.36
N PHE A 31 6.27 -34.13 28.59
CA PHE A 31 7.37 -34.14 27.61
C PHE A 31 7.00 -34.74 26.25
N ASP A 32 6.31 -35.89 26.21
CA ASP A 32 5.87 -36.51 24.96
C ASP A 32 4.88 -35.59 24.19
N GLU A 33 4.04 -34.85 24.90
CA GLU A 33 3.12 -33.90 24.28
C GLU A 33 3.87 -32.72 23.64
N VAL A 34 4.83 -32.15 24.36
CA VAL A 34 5.69 -31.08 23.86
C VAL A 34 6.52 -31.57 22.66
N SER A 35 7.08 -32.78 22.75
CA SER A 35 7.86 -33.42 21.68
C SER A 35 7.03 -33.75 20.43
N SER A 36 5.70 -33.89 20.57
CA SER A 36 4.78 -34.10 19.44
C SER A 36 4.43 -32.80 18.69
N CYS A 37 4.76 -31.63 19.24
CA CYS A 37 4.36 -30.34 18.66
C CYS A 37 5.19 -29.99 17.41
N THR A 38 4.53 -29.43 16.40
CA THR A 38 5.16 -29.01 15.15
C THR A 38 5.34 -27.48 15.06
N VAL A 39 5.96 -27.00 13.97
CA VAL A 39 6.16 -25.56 13.74
C VAL A 39 4.82 -24.84 13.69
N GLY A 40 4.71 -23.72 14.40
CA GLY A 40 3.47 -22.94 14.49
C GLY A 40 2.64 -23.23 15.74
N ALA A 41 3.02 -24.23 16.55
CA ALA A 41 2.46 -24.41 17.89
C ALA A 41 2.81 -23.21 18.80
N SER A 42 1.91 -22.89 19.73
CA SER A 42 2.01 -21.76 20.66
C SER A 42 2.18 -22.24 22.11
N PHE A 43 3.13 -21.61 22.81
CA PHE A 43 3.59 -22.07 24.12
C PHE A 43 3.69 -20.93 25.13
N LYS A 44 3.65 -21.29 26.42
CA LYS A 44 4.15 -20.50 27.54
C LYS A 44 5.13 -21.35 28.33
N PHE A 45 6.33 -20.83 28.54
CA PHE A 45 7.38 -21.46 29.32
C PHE A 45 7.63 -20.70 30.62
N LYS A 46 7.97 -21.46 31.67
CA LYS A 46 8.61 -20.96 32.89
C LYS A 46 9.81 -21.87 33.16
N GLY A 47 10.99 -21.28 33.27
CA GLY A 47 12.26 -22.00 33.31
C GLY A 47 13.35 -21.16 33.97
N THR A 48 14.56 -21.72 34.04
CA THR A 48 15.74 -20.99 34.49
C THR A 48 16.50 -20.47 33.27
N LEU A 49 16.68 -19.15 33.18
CA LEU A 49 17.50 -18.54 32.13
C LEU A 49 18.98 -18.71 32.51
N ILE A 50 19.76 -19.36 31.65
CA ILE A 50 21.20 -19.58 31.86
C ILE A 50 22.01 -18.98 30.70
N LYS A 51 23.30 -18.73 30.93
CA LYS A 51 24.25 -18.48 29.84
C LYS A 51 24.37 -19.75 29.00
N SER A 52 24.16 -19.67 27.69
CA SER A 52 24.17 -20.87 26.84
C SER A 52 25.60 -21.43 26.70
N PRO A 53 25.77 -22.77 26.69
CA PRO A 53 27.02 -23.42 26.32
C PRO A 53 27.29 -23.40 24.81
N ALA A 54 26.28 -23.08 23.98
CA ALA A 54 26.40 -23.10 22.52
C ALA A 54 26.96 -21.79 21.95
N LYS A 55 27.79 -21.89 20.89
CA LYS A 55 28.31 -20.72 20.18
C LYS A 55 27.23 -20.12 19.29
N GLY A 56 26.93 -18.83 19.47
CA GLY A 56 26.01 -18.05 18.62
C GLY A 56 24.78 -17.51 19.33
N GLN A 57 24.57 -17.87 20.60
CA GLN A 57 23.49 -17.32 21.44
C GLN A 57 24.02 -17.02 22.84
N LEU A 58 23.54 -15.94 23.47
CA LEU A 58 24.02 -15.51 24.79
C LEU A 58 23.40 -16.33 25.93
N PHE A 59 22.12 -16.63 25.80
CA PHE A 59 21.31 -17.28 26.83
C PHE A 59 20.40 -18.36 26.23
N GLU A 60 19.99 -19.30 27.07
CA GLU A 60 18.94 -20.27 26.78
C GLU A 60 18.06 -20.48 28.01
N LEU A 61 16.81 -20.86 27.80
CA LEU A 61 15.85 -21.15 28.87
C LEU A 61 15.81 -22.66 29.13
N GLN A 62 16.30 -23.11 30.28
CA GLN A 62 16.20 -24.50 30.69
C GLN A 62 14.89 -24.77 31.44
N VAL A 63 14.21 -25.85 31.03
CA VAL A 63 12.96 -26.33 31.65
C VAL A 63 13.14 -27.81 31.99
N SER A 64 12.95 -28.14 33.26
CA SER A 64 13.11 -29.48 33.82
C SER A 64 12.10 -29.71 34.95
N GLN A 65 11.99 -30.92 35.49
CA GLN A 65 11.06 -31.20 36.58
C GLN A 65 11.39 -30.39 37.87
N SER A 66 10.67 -29.30 38.08
CA SER A 66 10.71 -28.46 39.29
C SER A 66 9.35 -27.77 39.47
N ASP A 67 8.97 -27.55 40.73
CA ASP A 67 7.90 -26.67 41.19
C ASP A 67 7.92 -25.25 40.57
N ARG A 68 9.11 -24.76 40.19
CA ARG A 68 9.29 -23.43 39.59
C ARG A 68 9.27 -23.46 38.06
N HIS A 69 9.22 -24.62 37.43
CA HIS A 69 9.25 -24.80 35.98
C HIS A 69 7.87 -25.23 35.43
N SER A 70 7.54 -24.82 34.21
CA SER A 70 6.33 -25.29 33.53
C SER A 70 6.37 -25.11 32.01
N VAL A 71 5.76 -26.03 31.29
CA VAL A 71 5.43 -25.90 29.86
C VAL A 71 3.92 -25.98 29.70
N HIS A 72 3.34 -24.94 29.11
CA HIS A 72 1.92 -24.92 28.74
C HIS A 72 1.79 -24.71 27.22
N ILE A 73 0.98 -25.54 26.58
CA ILE A 73 0.69 -25.48 25.14
C ILE A 73 -0.68 -24.80 24.99
N PHE A 74 -0.72 -23.64 24.35
CA PHE A 74 -1.98 -22.95 24.06
C PHE A 74 -2.68 -23.52 22.83
N GLY A 75 -1.91 -24.00 21.85
CA GLY A 75 -2.44 -24.59 20.62
C GLY A 75 -1.35 -25.29 19.84
N LYS A 76 -1.71 -26.40 19.19
CA LYS A 76 -0.83 -27.15 18.30
C LYS A 76 -1.12 -26.74 16.85
N ALA A 77 -0.08 -26.70 16.04
CA ALA A 77 -0.23 -26.65 14.58
C ALA A 77 -0.19 -28.09 14.03
N ASP A 78 -1.12 -28.40 13.13
CA ASP A 78 -1.07 -29.63 12.33
C ASP A 78 -0.02 -29.47 11.23
N GLY A 79 1.04 -30.28 11.30
CA GLY A 79 2.16 -30.22 10.35
C GLY A 79 1.81 -30.62 8.92
N SER A 80 0.63 -31.22 8.67
CA SER A 80 0.16 -31.56 7.33
C SER A 80 -0.54 -30.40 6.61
N THR A 81 -1.18 -29.49 7.37
CA THR A 81 -1.90 -28.32 6.83
C THR A 81 -1.19 -27.00 7.06
N TYR A 82 -0.26 -26.91 8.03
CA TYR A 82 0.47 -25.68 8.32
C TYR A 82 1.50 -25.33 7.24
N GLN A 83 1.21 -24.28 6.48
CA GLN A 83 1.90 -23.95 5.23
C GLN A 83 3.35 -23.46 5.43
N LEU A 84 3.64 -22.84 6.59
CA LEU A 84 4.98 -22.38 6.97
C LEU A 84 5.83 -23.50 7.60
N SER A 85 6.22 -24.47 6.76
CA SER A 85 7.24 -25.47 7.10
C SER A 85 8.66 -24.87 7.19
N LYS A 86 9.61 -25.57 7.83
CA LYS A 86 11.02 -25.14 8.04
C LYS A 86 11.85 -24.92 6.76
N LYS A 87 11.32 -25.25 5.58
CA LYS A 87 12.00 -25.06 4.29
C LYS A 87 12.05 -23.57 3.93
N ARG A 88 13.00 -23.18 3.07
CA ARG A 88 12.97 -21.86 2.43
C ARG A 88 11.76 -21.76 1.50
N HIS A 89 11.02 -20.67 1.59
CA HIS A 89 9.91 -20.33 0.71
C HIS A 89 10.32 -19.23 -0.27
N THR A 90 9.66 -19.15 -1.43
CA THR A 90 9.83 -18.04 -2.38
C THR A 90 9.03 -16.82 -1.94
N ASN A 91 9.41 -15.62 -2.40
CA ASN A 91 8.67 -14.40 -2.08
C ASN A 91 7.25 -14.45 -2.67
N GLU A 92 7.09 -15.12 -3.80
CA GLU A 92 5.83 -15.35 -4.52
C GLU A 92 4.87 -16.17 -3.65
N PHE A 93 5.31 -17.35 -3.19
CA PHE A 93 4.51 -18.17 -2.26
C PHE A 93 4.16 -17.41 -0.98
N LEU A 94 5.09 -16.60 -0.43
CA LEU A 94 4.80 -15.77 0.73
C LEU A 94 3.75 -14.69 0.46
N ARG A 95 3.57 -14.21 -0.79
CA ARG A 95 2.46 -13.29 -1.14
C ARG A 95 1.12 -14.01 -1.11
N ASP A 96 1.05 -15.26 -1.60
CA ASP A 96 -0.18 -16.07 -1.57
C ASP A 96 -0.68 -16.33 -0.14
N ILE A 97 0.26 -16.47 0.82
CA ILE A 97 -0.04 -16.68 2.25
C ILE A 97 0.13 -15.40 3.09
N ALA A 98 -0.34 -14.26 2.59
CA ALA A 98 -0.20 -12.94 3.22
C ALA A 98 -0.61 -12.87 4.71
N HIS A 99 -1.57 -13.70 5.14
CA HIS A 99 -2.05 -13.82 6.52
C HIS A 99 -1.09 -14.57 7.46
N LEU A 100 -0.22 -15.44 6.93
CA LEU A 100 0.79 -16.19 7.70
C LEU A 100 2.21 -15.62 7.55
N ARG A 101 2.53 -15.03 6.40
CA ARG A 101 3.90 -14.55 6.08
C ARG A 101 4.57 -13.66 7.16
N PRO A 102 3.87 -12.84 7.97
CA PRO A 102 4.52 -12.04 9.03
C PRO A 102 5.25 -12.90 10.09
N ARG A 103 4.93 -14.20 10.19
CA ARG A 103 5.62 -15.16 11.06
C ARG A 103 6.99 -15.62 10.53
N THR A 104 7.39 -15.18 9.33
CA THR A 104 8.72 -15.47 8.76
C THR A 104 9.72 -14.37 9.11
N LYS A 105 11.00 -14.74 9.27
CA LYS A 105 12.08 -13.79 9.62
C LYS A 105 12.20 -12.62 8.64
N LEU A 106 12.00 -12.88 7.33
CA LEU A 106 12.06 -11.83 6.31
C LEU A 106 10.95 -10.80 6.47
N ILE A 107 9.69 -11.23 6.56
CA ILE A 107 8.57 -10.29 6.61
C ILE A 107 8.46 -9.62 7.98
N SER A 108 8.76 -10.32 9.09
CA SER A 108 8.78 -9.67 10.41
C SER A 108 9.84 -8.56 10.50
N ALA A 109 11.04 -8.78 9.94
CA ALA A 109 12.06 -7.75 9.82
C ALA A 109 11.60 -6.56 8.97
N VAL A 110 10.97 -6.82 7.81
CA VAL A 110 10.41 -5.75 6.95
C VAL A 110 9.32 -4.96 7.68
N THR A 111 8.45 -5.61 8.45
CA THR A 111 7.42 -4.96 9.24
C THR A 111 8.01 -4.11 10.38
N ARG A 112 9.02 -4.60 11.11
CA ARG A 112 9.69 -3.82 12.17
C ARG A 112 10.42 -2.59 11.62
N VAL A 113 11.12 -2.72 10.49
CA VAL A 113 11.76 -1.58 9.83
C VAL A 113 10.72 -0.59 9.31
N ARG A 114 9.62 -1.06 8.70
CA ARG A 114 8.50 -0.17 8.27
C ARG A 114 7.88 0.58 9.46
N ASN A 115 7.66 -0.09 10.60
CA ASN A 115 7.17 0.55 11.82
C ASN A 115 8.09 1.69 12.28
N ASN A 116 9.39 1.44 12.30
CA ASN A 116 10.36 2.43 12.75
C ASN A 116 10.59 3.55 11.73
N LEU A 117 10.44 3.30 10.42
CA LEU A 117 10.32 4.37 9.42
C LEU A 117 9.09 5.25 9.70
N SER A 118 7.90 4.67 9.88
CA SER A 118 6.68 5.44 10.20
C SER A 118 6.83 6.29 11.47
N TYR A 119 7.46 5.75 12.51
CA TYR A 119 7.75 6.50 13.74
C TYR A 119 8.80 7.59 13.51
N ALA A 120 9.87 7.31 12.74
CA ALA A 120 10.89 8.28 12.37
C ALA A 120 10.30 9.45 11.56
N THR A 121 9.36 9.18 10.64
CA THR A 121 8.62 10.21 9.91
C THR A 121 7.90 11.16 10.86
N HIS A 122 7.07 10.64 11.76
CA HIS A 122 6.35 11.49 12.71
C HIS A 122 7.30 12.28 13.61
N LYS A 123 8.39 11.65 14.07
CA LYS A 123 9.41 12.29 14.88
C LYS A 123 10.14 13.42 14.14
N PHE A 124 10.58 13.18 12.89
CA PHE A 124 11.29 14.16 12.06
C PHE A 124 10.51 15.47 11.91
N PHE A 125 9.25 15.36 11.50
CA PHE A 125 8.37 16.49 11.22
C PHE A 125 7.92 17.19 12.52
N GLN A 126 7.47 16.44 13.54
CA GLN A 126 6.98 17.05 14.78
C GLN A 126 8.10 17.68 15.61
N GLU A 127 9.33 17.13 15.62
CA GLU A 127 10.49 17.79 16.25
C GLU A 127 10.92 19.08 15.52
N ARG A 128 10.48 19.28 14.27
CA ARG A 128 10.66 20.51 13.48
C ARG A 128 9.44 21.44 13.53
N GLY A 129 8.40 21.13 14.31
CA GLY A 129 7.21 21.97 14.50
C GLY A 129 6.06 21.71 13.53
N PHE A 130 6.23 20.84 12.53
CA PHE A 130 5.19 20.52 11.57
C PHE A 130 3.97 19.88 12.23
N GLN A 131 2.77 20.31 11.84
CA GLN A 131 1.52 19.73 12.31
C GLN A 131 1.11 18.52 11.46
N TYR A 132 0.81 17.39 12.11
CA TYR A 132 0.23 16.24 11.42
C TYR A 132 -1.27 16.48 11.19
N ILE A 133 -1.70 16.41 9.93
CA ILE A 133 -3.09 16.58 9.52
C ILE A 133 -3.62 15.33 8.81
N HIS A 134 -4.94 15.14 8.86
CA HIS A 134 -5.64 14.10 8.10
C HIS A 134 -6.34 14.73 6.90
N THR A 135 -5.87 14.41 5.70
CA THR A 135 -6.50 14.82 4.43
C THR A 135 -7.67 13.89 4.06
N PRO A 136 -8.69 14.37 3.31
CA PRO A 136 -9.81 13.52 2.88
C PRO A 136 -9.37 12.42 1.90
N ILE A 137 -9.71 11.17 2.21
CA ILE A 137 -9.47 10.03 1.30
C ILE A 137 -10.49 10.01 0.15
N VAL A 138 -11.73 10.39 0.42
CA VAL A 138 -12.79 10.48 -0.60
C VAL A 138 -12.83 11.91 -1.14
N THR A 139 -12.62 12.06 -2.45
CA THR A 139 -12.53 13.34 -3.15
C THR A 139 -13.51 13.40 -4.33
N ALA A 140 -13.83 14.60 -4.79
CA ALA A 140 -14.54 14.85 -6.06
C ALA A 140 -13.65 15.63 -7.06
N SER A 141 -12.36 15.73 -6.76
CA SER A 141 -11.34 16.44 -7.52
C SER A 141 -10.19 15.48 -7.81
N ASP A 142 -9.74 15.44 -9.06
CA ASP A 142 -8.41 14.90 -9.38
C ASP A 142 -7.36 15.94 -8.95
N CYS A 143 -6.35 15.48 -8.22
CA CYS A 143 -5.29 16.31 -7.65
C CYS A 143 -4.05 16.35 -8.55
N GLU A 144 -3.78 15.27 -9.30
CA GLU A 144 -2.60 15.13 -10.15
C GLU A 144 -2.94 15.32 -11.64
N GLY A 145 -4.21 15.15 -12.05
CA GLY A 145 -4.68 15.34 -13.42
C GLY A 145 -4.17 14.32 -14.44
N ALA A 146 -3.47 13.28 -13.97
CA ALA A 146 -2.64 12.40 -14.78
C ALA A 146 -2.82 10.90 -14.49
N GLY A 147 -3.73 10.52 -13.58
CA GLY A 147 -3.89 9.14 -13.12
C GLY A 147 -5.35 8.69 -13.09
N GLU A 148 -5.61 7.44 -13.50
CA GLU A 148 -6.93 6.83 -13.34
C GLU A 148 -7.28 6.71 -11.84
N MET A 149 -8.49 7.13 -11.45
CA MET A 149 -8.95 7.12 -10.05
C MET A 149 -9.99 6.03 -9.80
N PHE A 150 -9.98 5.43 -8.60
CA PHE A 150 -11.05 4.49 -8.21
C PHE A 150 -12.33 5.25 -7.84
N GLN A 151 -13.43 4.96 -8.53
CA GLN A 151 -14.75 5.51 -8.20
C GLN A 151 -15.30 4.93 -6.89
N VAL A 152 -15.82 5.80 -6.03
CA VAL A 152 -16.55 5.46 -4.81
C VAL A 152 -18.03 5.73 -5.05
N THR A 153 -18.85 4.67 -5.08
CA THR A 153 -20.30 4.77 -5.31
C THR A 153 -21.09 3.84 -4.40
N THR A 154 -22.27 4.29 -4.00
CA THR A 154 -23.30 3.47 -3.34
C THR A 154 -24.39 3.01 -4.31
N THR A 155 -24.47 3.64 -5.48
CA THR A 155 -25.46 3.35 -6.53
C THR A 155 -24.87 2.50 -7.64
N LEU A 156 -24.62 1.22 -7.35
CA LEU A 156 -24.39 0.23 -8.39
C LEU A 156 -25.69 -0.03 -9.17
N PRO A 157 -25.64 -0.20 -10.51
CA PRO A 157 -26.81 -0.63 -11.28
C PRO A 157 -27.27 -2.04 -10.83
N SER A 158 -28.58 -2.28 -10.87
CA SER A 158 -29.17 -3.56 -10.42
C SER A 158 -28.51 -4.76 -11.12
N PRO A 159 -28.15 -5.84 -10.40
CA PRO A 159 -27.39 -6.98 -10.93
C PRO A 159 -28.16 -7.90 -11.89
N ASP A 160 -29.31 -7.48 -12.42
CA ASP A 160 -30.19 -8.26 -13.31
C ASP A 160 -29.61 -8.58 -14.71
N LYS A 161 -28.31 -8.27 -14.93
CA LYS A 161 -27.55 -8.69 -16.13
C LYS A 161 -26.13 -9.13 -15.73
N PRO A 162 -25.63 -10.26 -16.27
CA PRO A 162 -24.39 -10.89 -15.80
C PRO A 162 -23.12 -10.06 -16.08
N ILE A 163 -22.18 -10.13 -15.14
CA ILE A 163 -20.96 -9.30 -15.01
C ILE A 163 -19.77 -9.76 -15.89
N LYS A 164 -19.87 -10.92 -16.57
CA LYS A 164 -18.73 -11.68 -17.08
C LYS A 164 -17.97 -11.11 -18.30
N GLU A 165 -18.44 -10.04 -18.93
CA GLU A 165 -17.86 -9.49 -20.17
C GLU A 165 -17.53 -7.99 -20.07
N MET A 166 -17.21 -7.49 -18.87
CA MET A 166 -16.73 -6.11 -18.72
C MET A 166 -15.31 -5.96 -19.27
N LYS A 167 -15.15 -5.11 -20.30
CA LYS A 167 -13.89 -4.39 -20.53
C LYS A 167 -13.79 -3.23 -19.54
N LEU A 168 -12.56 -2.91 -19.13
CA LEU A 168 -12.24 -1.63 -18.50
C LEU A 168 -12.58 -0.49 -19.47
N LEU A 169 -13.15 0.60 -18.94
CA LEU A 169 -13.29 1.86 -19.67
C LEU A 169 -11.92 2.53 -19.75
N GLU A 170 -11.55 3.05 -20.91
CA GLU A 170 -10.45 4.01 -21.04
C GLU A 170 -10.98 5.39 -20.62
N TYR A 171 -10.27 6.08 -19.72
CA TYR A 171 -10.68 7.39 -19.23
C TYR A 171 -10.34 8.50 -20.23
N GLU A 172 -11.29 8.87 -21.09
CA GLU A 172 -11.21 10.12 -21.86
C GLU A 172 -11.39 11.31 -20.90
N GLY A 173 -10.28 11.98 -20.58
CA GLY A 173 -10.23 13.03 -19.57
C GLY A 173 -11.06 14.28 -19.89
N GLN A 174 -11.20 15.16 -18.89
CA GLN A 174 -12.14 16.31 -18.86
C GLN A 174 -11.97 17.37 -19.96
N ALA A 175 -11.00 17.20 -20.86
CA ALA A 175 -10.70 18.12 -21.97
C ALA A 175 -11.91 18.42 -22.87
N GLU A 176 -12.80 17.45 -23.13
CA GLU A 176 -14.01 17.70 -23.94
C GLU A 176 -15.05 18.59 -23.25
N GLU A 177 -15.21 18.47 -21.93
CA GLU A 177 -16.20 19.23 -21.17
C GLU A 177 -15.69 20.64 -20.88
N GLU A 178 -14.38 20.79 -20.59
CA GLU A 178 -13.71 22.08 -20.51
C GLU A 178 -13.65 22.81 -21.86
N ALA A 179 -13.39 22.10 -22.97
CA ALA A 179 -13.44 22.70 -24.31
C ALA A 179 -14.84 23.22 -24.64
N LYS A 180 -15.91 22.46 -24.33
CA LYS A 180 -17.30 22.91 -24.49
C LYS A 180 -17.65 24.10 -23.59
N LEU A 181 -17.16 24.13 -22.34
CA LEU A 181 -17.33 25.26 -21.44
C LEU A 181 -16.59 26.51 -21.91
N ALA A 182 -15.37 26.37 -22.43
CA ALA A 182 -14.60 27.45 -23.04
C ALA A 182 -15.25 27.99 -24.32
N GLU A 183 -15.79 27.11 -25.17
CA GLU A 183 -16.50 27.46 -26.40
C GLU A 183 -17.84 28.18 -26.09
N LEU A 184 -18.59 27.71 -25.08
CA LEU A 184 -19.79 28.38 -24.58
C LEU A 184 -19.48 29.76 -23.96
N ALA A 185 -18.36 29.90 -23.25
CA ALA A 185 -17.92 31.19 -22.73
C ALA A 185 -17.50 32.17 -23.85
N ALA A 186 -16.87 31.67 -24.92
CA ALA A 186 -16.45 32.48 -26.07
C ALA A 186 -17.63 33.03 -26.89
N GLN A 187 -18.81 32.39 -26.86
CA GLN A 187 -19.99 32.77 -27.65
C GLN A 187 -20.92 33.80 -26.95
N GLY A 188 -20.57 34.29 -25.75
CA GLY A 188 -21.46 35.03 -24.85
C GLY A 188 -21.61 36.56 -24.99
N LYS A 189 -21.63 37.17 -26.18
CA LYS A 189 -21.93 38.63 -26.31
C LYS A 189 -23.44 38.94 -26.27
N GLY A 190 -23.91 39.27 -25.06
CA GLY A 190 -25.15 39.95 -24.63
C GLY A 190 -26.30 40.33 -25.60
N GLY A 191 -27.55 40.12 -25.13
CA GLY A 191 -28.65 41.06 -25.40
C GLY A 191 -30.07 40.53 -25.67
N LYS A 192 -30.92 40.51 -24.63
CA LYS A 192 -32.37 40.90 -24.63
C LYS A 192 -33.27 40.57 -25.88
N GLN A 193 -34.22 39.62 -25.75
CA GLN A 193 -35.70 39.89 -25.62
C GLN A 193 -36.69 38.69 -25.80
N LYS A 194 -37.70 38.66 -24.90
CA LYS A 194 -39.16 38.36 -25.09
C LYS A 194 -39.71 36.97 -25.55
N LYS A 195 -40.66 36.48 -24.73
CA LYS A 195 -42.02 35.94 -25.07
C LYS A 195 -42.11 34.62 -25.89
N GLN A 196 -43.19 33.81 -25.84
CA GLN A 196 -44.25 33.49 -24.86
C GLN A 196 -45.06 32.30 -25.45
N LYS A 197 -45.61 31.39 -24.61
CA LYS A 197 -46.81 30.55 -24.91
C LYS A 197 -46.71 29.49 -26.05
N LYS A 198 -47.60 28.48 -26.20
CA LYS A 198 -48.43 27.65 -25.27
C LYS A 198 -49.20 26.59 -26.11
N ASP A 199 -49.62 25.50 -25.46
CA ASP A 199 -50.85 24.69 -25.75
C ASP A 199 -51.03 23.91 -27.09
N LYS A 200 -50.96 22.57 -26.97
CA LYS A 200 -52.05 21.58 -27.18
C LYS A 200 -52.57 21.12 -28.57
N LYS A 201 -53.01 19.84 -28.48
CA LYS A 201 -54.09 19.06 -29.19
C LYS A 201 -53.62 18.20 -30.36
N LYS A 202 -54.21 17.03 -30.67
CA LYS A 202 -55.06 15.99 -30.00
C LYS A 202 -55.71 15.17 -31.16
N LYS A 203 -56.06 13.90 -30.90
CA LYS A 203 -57.04 13.07 -31.65
C LYS A 203 -56.57 12.59 -33.06
N LYS A 204 -57.04 11.46 -33.60
CA LYS A 204 -58.18 10.55 -33.27
C LYS A 204 -57.84 9.11 -33.76
N GLU A 205 -58.24 8.02 -33.09
CA GLU A 205 -59.32 7.05 -33.45
C GLU A 205 -59.32 6.59 -34.93
N GLY A 206 -59.52 5.31 -35.30
CA GLY A 206 -59.67 4.04 -34.55
C GLY A 206 -58.66 2.97 -35.00
N GLU A 207 -58.96 1.66 -35.10
CA GLU A 207 -60.16 0.87 -34.71
C GLU A 207 -59.72 -0.62 -34.48
N GLU A 208 -60.57 -1.65 -34.58
CA GLU A 208 -60.34 -3.03 -34.04
C GLU A 208 -59.92 -4.13 -35.05
N GLY A 209 -59.23 -5.16 -34.54
CA GLY A 209 -58.99 -6.45 -35.21
C GLY A 209 -58.19 -7.40 -34.30
N ALA A 210 -58.78 -8.53 -33.90
CA ALA A 210 -58.16 -9.51 -33.02
C ALA A 210 -57.98 -10.86 -33.75
N GLU A 211 -56.73 -11.30 -33.89
CA GLU A 211 -56.33 -12.67 -34.26
C GLU A 211 -55.14 -13.09 -33.39
N GLU A 212 -54.98 -14.40 -33.19
CA GLU A 212 -54.18 -15.00 -32.11
C GLU A 212 -52.68 -15.19 -32.43
N GLU A 213 -51.88 -15.24 -31.36
CA GLU A 213 -50.55 -15.87 -31.21
C GLU A 213 -49.48 -15.75 -32.32
N GLU A 214 -48.47 -14.92 -32.04
CA GLU A 214 -47.07 -15.38 -32.16
C GLU A 214 -46.20 -14.61 -31.14
N GLU A 215 -45.70 -15.30 -30.11
CA GLU A 215 -44.87 -14.68 -29.05
C GLU A 215 -43.46 -14.38 -29.58
N LYS A 216 -43.33 -13.28 -30.34
CA LYS A 216 -42.03 -12.76 -30.77
C LYS A 216 -41.28 -12.21 -29.57
N VAL A 217 -40.39 -13.04 -29.03
CA VAL A 217 -39.29 -12.63 -28.17
C VAL A 217 -38.48 -11.56 -28.93
N GLU A 218 -38.76 -10.28 -28.65
CA GLU A 218 -37.86 -9.21 -29.07
C GLU A 218 -36.48 -9.50 -28.49
N GLU A 219 -35.48 -9.69 -29.36
CA GLU A 219 -34.09 -9.73 -28.97
C GLU A 219 -33.76 -8.44 -28.21
N LYS A 220 -33.72 -8.54 -26.88
CA LYS A 220 -33.35 -7.44 -25.99
C LYS A 220 -31.87 -7.11 -26.19
N LYS A 221 -31.57 -6.37 -27.25
CA LYS A 221 -30.26 -5.78 -27.52
C LYS A 221 -29.76 -5.13 -26.23
N MET A 222 -28.63 -5.62 -25.76
CA MET A 222 -28.06 -5.13 -24.51
C MET A 222 -27.55 -3.71 -24.75
N ILE A 223 -28.00 -2.79 -23.89
CA ILE A 223 -27.50 -1.41 -23.88
C ILE A 223 -26.01 -1.45 -23.49
N PRO A 224 -25.10 -0.82 -24.26
CA PRO A 224 -23.68 -0.70 -23.94
C PRO A 224 -23.42 -0.08 -22.56
N MET A 225 -22.20 -0.22 -22.04
CA MET A 225 -21.90 0.32 -20.70
C MET A 225 -21.78 1.85 -20.71
N GLU A 226 -21.40 2.43 -21.85
CA GLU A 226 -21.32 3.90 -22.07
C GLU A 226 -22.64 4.63 -21.73
N ASP A 227 -23.78 3.98 -21.95
CA ASP A 227 -25.12 4.52 -21.68
C ASP A 227 -25.56 4.37 -20.21
N ARG A 228 -24.83 3.63 -19.37
CA ARG A 228 -25.13 3.46 -17.94
C ARG A 228 -24.67 4.65 -17.11
N LYS A 229 -25.11 5.86 -17.49
CA LYS A 229 -24.83 7.09 -16.74
C LYS A 229 -25.34 6.94 -15.29
N VAL A 230 -24.42 6.74 -14.36
CA VAL A 230 -24.69 6.75 -12.93
C VAL A 230 -25.35 8.08 -12.61
N ASN A 231 -26.56 8.04 -12.07
CA ASN A 231 -27.25 9.26 -11.68
C ASN A 231 -26.68 9.74 -10.34
N TYR A 232 -25.54 10.43 -10.41
CA TYR A 232 -24.80 10.90 -9.23
C TYR A 232 -25.63 11.76 -8.27
N SER A 233 -26.70 12.42 -8.73
CA SER A 233 -27.63 13.15 -7.83
C SER A 233 -28.39 12.23 -6.85
N LYS A 234 -28.36 10.91 -7.08
CA LYS A 234 -28.90 9.86 -6.20
C LYS A 234 -27.83 9.05 -5.49
N ASP A 235 -26.55 9.28 -5.79
CA ASP A 235 -25.43 8.64 -5.10
C ASP A 235 -25.15 9.38 -3.78
N PHE A 236 -24.40 8.77 -2.88
CA PHE A 236 -24.24 9.20 -1.49
C PHE A 236 -23.81 10.66 -1.33
N PHE A 237 -22.92 11.14 -2.20
CA PHE A 237 -22.41 12.51 -2.16
C PHE A 237 -23.17 13.50 -3.07
N GLY A 238 -24.19 13.05 -3.82
CA GLY A 238 -24.94 13.87 -4.79
C GLY A 238 -24.14 14.28 -6.04
N LYS A 239 -22.89 13.82 -6.16
CA LYS A 239 -21.92 14.11 -7.23
C LYS A 239 -20.92 12.93 -7.35
N PRO A 240 -20.12 12.83 -8.42
CA PRO A 240 -19.03 11.86 -8.51
C PRO A 240 -18.09 11.95 -7.30
N ALA A 241 -17.62 10.79 -6.84
CA ALA A 241 -16.68 10.66 -5.74
C ALA A 241 -15.68 9.54 -6.05
N PHE A 242 -14.44 9.72 -5.59
CA PHE A 242 -13.30 8.89 -5.92
C PHE A 242 -12.38 8.71 -4.70
N LEU A 243 -11.53 7.70 -4.71
CA LEU A 243 -10.40 7.59 -3.79
C LEU A 243 -9.26 8.49 -4.28
N THR A 244 -8.65 9.26 -3.37
CA THR A 244 -7.65 10.27 -3.74
C THR A 244 -6.31 9.67 -4.18
N VAL A 245 -5.70 10.31 -5.18
CA VAL A 245 -4.33 10.02 -5.66
C VAL A 245 -3.27 10.67 -4.78
N SER A 246 -3.58 11.83 -4.20
CA SER A 246 -2.71 12.67 -3.37
C SER A 246 -3.54 13.50 -2.38
N GLY A 247 -2.98 13.88 -1.24
CA GLY A 247 -3.55 14.83 -0.30
C GLY A 247 -3.18 16.30 -0.58
N GLN A 248 -2.23 16.58 -1.48
CA GLN A 248 -1.52 17.86 -1.62
C GLN A 248 -2.43 19.10 -1.58
N LEU A 249 -3.43 19.21 -2.47
CA LEU A 249 -4.35 20.36 -2.51
C LEU A 249 -5.12 20.60 -1.20
N SER A 250 -5.28 19.57 -0.37
CA SER A 250 -5.82 19.73 0.99
C SER A 250 -4.76 20.20 1.98
N VAL A 251 -3.51 19.74 1.86
CA VAL A 251 -2.39 20.19 2.71
C VAL A 251 -2.08 21.67 2.47
N GLU A 252 -2.05 22.15 1.22
CA GLU A 252 -1.84 23.58 0.87
C GLU A 252 -2.79 24.54 1.61
N ASN A 253 -4.08 24.16 1.69
CA ASN A 253 -5.09 24.92 2.43
C ASN A 253 -4.80 24.98 3.95
N PHE A 254 -4.38 23.87 4.55
CA PHE A 254 -3.95 23.86 5.95
C PHE A 254 -2.66 24.67 6.13
N ASN A 255 -1.67 24.53 5.24
CA ASN A 255 -0.40 25.25 5.33
C ASN A 255 -0.60 26.77 5.41
N CYS A 256 -1.50 27.32 4.58
CA CYS A 256 -1.88 28.73 4.62
C CYS A 256 -2.51 29.20 5.95
N ALA A 257 -3.01 28.28 6.78
CA ALA A 257 -3.72 28.57 8.03
C ALA A 257 -2.94 28.23 9.31
N ILE A 258 -2.10 27.19 9.29
CA ILE A 258 -1.38 26.68 10.47
C ILE A 258 0.15 26.62 10.30
N GLY A 259 0.69 27.04 9.15
CA GLY A 259 2.11 26.88 8.80
C GLY A 259 2.44 25.44 8.44
N ASP A 260 3.71 25.06 8.60
CA ASP A 260 4.24 23.76 8.20
C ASP A 260 3.38 22.59 8.69
N CYS A 261 2.94 21.75 7.75
CA CYS A 261 2.11 20.60 8.06
C CYS A 261 2.40 19.45 7.10
N TYR A 262 1.92 18.26 7.45
CA TYR A 262 2.07 17.07 6.62
C TYR A 262 0.90 16.12 6.80
N THR A 263 0.56 15.38 5.76
CA THR A 263 -0.30 14.19 5.86
C THR A 263 0.53 12.93 5.74
N PHE A 264 0.00 11.84 6.31
CA PHE A 264 0.53 10.49 6.23
C PHE A 264 -0.65 9.53 6.14
N GLY A 265 -1.05 9.20 4.91
CA GLY A 265 -2.29 8.49 4.65
C GLY A 265 -2.22 7.56 3.44
N PRO A 266 -3.24 6.70 3.26
CA PRO A 266 -3.36 5.88 2.08
C PRO A 266 -3.78 6.72 0.87
N THR A 267 -3.16 6.45 -0.27
CA THR A 267 -3.57 6.98 -1.58
C THR A 267 -3.68 5.84 -2.60
N PHE A 268 -4.37 6.12 -3.70
CA PHE A 268 -4.84 5.08 -4.61
C PHE A 268 -4.60 5.49 -6.07
N ARG A 269 -4.19 4.53 -6.90
CA ARG A 269 -4.06 4.71 -8.36
C ARG A 269 -4.69 3.51 -9.07
N ALA A 270 -5.64 3.77 -9.97
CA ALA A 270 -6.40 2.73 -10.68
C ALA A 270 -5.73 2.29 -12.00
N GLU A 271 -4.53 2.79 -12.31
CA GLU A 271 -3.77 2.40 -13.50
C GLU A 271 -3.64 0.87 -13.63
N ASN A 272 -3.89 0.33 -14.83
CA ASN A 272 -3.81 -1.11 -15.10
C ASN A 272 -2.34 -1.62 -15.20
N SER A 273 -1.59 -1.46 -14.12
CA SER A 273 -0.13 -1.43 -14.11
C SER A 273 0.48 -2.59 -13.30
N HIS A 274 0.58 -3.76 -13.94
CA HIS A 274 1.02 -5.00 -13.31
C HIS A 274 2.56 -5.13 -13.27
N THR A 275 3.24 -4.26 -12.52
CA THR A 275 4.71 -4.27 -12.36
C THR A 275 5.14 -4.72 -10.95
N SER A 276 6.43 -5.02 -10.77
CA SER A 276 6.99 -5.35 -9.45
C SER A 276 7.16 -4.15 -8.51
N ARG A 277 6.77 -2.94 -8.94
CA ARG A 277 6.96 -1.68 -8.20
C ARG A 277 5.67 -0.86 -8.01
N HIS A 278 4.58 -1.20 -8.69
CA HIS A 278 3.31 -0.48 -8.58
C HIS A 278 2.34 -1.21 -7.65
N LEU A 279 1.52 -0.43 -6.95
CA LEU A 279 0.45 -0.89 -6.08
C LEU A 279 -0.76 0.02 -6.33
N ALA A 280 -1.96 -0.56 -6.35
CA ALA A 280 -3.20 0.20 -6.49
C ALA A 280 -3.58 0.97 -5.21
N GLU A 281 -3.09 0.51 -4.06
CA GLU A 281 -3.17 1.16 -2.75
C GLU A 281 -1.75 1.24 -2.18
N PHE A 282 -1.32 2.44 -1.81
CA PHE A 282 -0.04 2.69 -1.14
C PHE A 282 -0.22 3.81 -0.11
N TRP A 283 0.86 4.17 0.58
CA TRP A 283 0.83 5.23 1.58
C TRP A 283 1.79 6.33 1.16
N MET A 284 1.32 7.57 1.17
CA MET A 284 2.14 8.76 0.93
C MET A 284 2.34 9.56 2.22
N ILE A 285 3.42 10.32 2.21
CA ILE A 285 3.86 11.24 3.26
C ILE A 285 4.10 12.54 2.51
N GLU A 286 3.23 13.52 2.70
CA GLU A 286 3.16 14.73 1.88
C GLU A 286 3.29 15.93 2.83
N PRO A 287 4.52 16.46 3.03
CA PRO A 287 4.74 17.69 3.76
C PRO A 287 4.51 18.92 2.87
N GLU A 288 4.09 20.02 3.47
CA GLU A 288 3.93 21.32 2.84
C GLU A 288 4.53 22.38 3.76
N LEU A 289 5.42 23.22 3.22
CA LEU A 289 6.25 24.17 3.98
C LEU A 289 5.83 25.61 3.69
N ALA A 290 5.51 26.37 4.74
CA ALA A 290 5.04 27.74 4.59
C ALA A 290 6.21 28.68 4.27
N PHE A 291 6.03 29.54 3.26
CA PHE A 291 7.03 30.51 2.78
C PHE A 291 8.33 29.90 2.20
N ALA A 292 8.38 28.58 2.00
CA ALA A 292 9.54 27.88 1.44
C ALA A 292 9.75 28.14 -0.06
N THR A 293 11.00 28.05 -0.50
CA THR A 293 11.37 27.93 -1.92
C THR A 293 11.62 26.47 -2.32
N LEU A 294 11.90 26.24 -3.60
CA LEU A 294 12.33 24.93 -4.10
C LEU A 294 13.66 24.48 -3.47
N GLU A 295 14.56 25.41 -3.10
CA GLU A 295 15.76 25.06 -2.34
C GLU A 295 15.41 24.51 -0.96
N ASP A 296 14.52 25.17 -0.21
CA ASP A 296 14.09 24.73 1.13
C ASP A 296 13.40 23.35 1.08
N ASP A 297 12.59 23.08 0.05
CA ASP A 297 11.97 21.77 -0.16
C ASP A 297 13.00 20.67 -0.48
N MET A 298 13.98 20.95 -1.36
CA MET A 298 15.09 20.03 -1.63
C MET A 298 15.92 19.74 -0.37
N ASP A 299 16.20 20.77 0.45
CA ASP A 299 16.87 20.62 1.74
C ASP A 299 16.05 19.75 2.70
N CYS A 300 14.75 20.05 2.87
CA CYS A 300 13.84 19.25 3.70
C CYS A 300 13.77 17.77 3.25
N GLY A 301 13.66 17.52 1.95
CA GLY A 301 13.62 16.17 1.38
C GLY A 301 14.92 15.37 1.60
N GLU A 302 16.08 16.00 1.42
CA GLU A 302 17.37 15.38 1.69
C GLU A 302 17.54 15.06 3.19
N ASP A 303 17.21 16.02 4.06
CA ASP A 303 17.31 15.91 5.52
C ASP A 303 16.36 14.83 6.07
N TYR A 304 15.14 14.75 5.53
CA TYR A 304 14.13 13.75 5.86
C TYR A 304 14.59 12.32 5.55
N ILE A 305 15.08 12.09 4.32
CA ILE A 305 15.57 10.77 3.90
C ILE A 305 16.78 10.37 4.76
N LYS A 306 17.76 11.27 4.94
CA LYS A 306 18.94 11.00 5.77
C LYS A 306 18.58 10.70 7.22
N TYR A 307 17.63 11.44 7.79
CA TYR A 307 17.15 11.20 9.16
C TYR A 307 16.49 9.83 9.32
N CYS A 308 15.55 9.48 8.44
CA CYS A 308 14.86 8.20 8.47
C CYS A 308 15.82 7.01 8.30
N LEU A 309 16.83 7.13 7.42
CA LEU A 309 17.85 6.09 7.24
C LEU A 309 18.74 5.93 8.48
N LYS A 310 19.27 7.02 9.05
CA LYS A 310 20.02 6.99 10.32
C LYS A 310 19.18 6.30 11.42
N TYR A 311 17.92 6.72 11.57
CA TYR A 311 17.04 6.20 12.60
C TYR A 311 16.87 4.67 12.52
N VAL A 312 16.64 4.09 11.34
CA VAL A 312 16.50 2.62 11.22
C VAL A 312 17.82 1.87 11.27
N MET A 313 18.93 2.47 10.86
CA MET A 313 20.25 1.86 11.03
C MET A 313 20.64 1.73 12.51
N GLU A 314 20.25 2.71 13.34
CA GLU A 314 20.41 2.68 14.79
C GLU A 314 19.38 1.77 15.49
N ASN A 315 18.10 1.91 15.17
CA ASN A 315 16.99 1.29 15.90
C ASN A 315 16.52 -0.07 15.34
N ASN A 316 17.07 -0.52 14.21
CA ASN A 316 16.78 -1.83 13.62
C ASN A 316 18.05 -2.58 13.18
N ALA A 317 19.20 -2.33 13.82
CA ALA A 317 20.50 -2.90 13.46
C ALA A 317 20.42 -4.39 13.08
N ASP A 318 19.93 -5.26 13.97
CA ASP A 318 19.82 -6.72 13.68
C ASP A 318 18.98 -7.07 12.43
N ASP A 319 17.95 -6.29 12.10
CA ASP A 319 17.12 -6.50 10.91
C ASP A 319 17.85 -5.99 9.64
N ILE A 320 18.57 -4.87 9.74
CA ILE A 320 19.44 -4.35 8.66
C ILE A 320 20.61 -5.31 8.39
N ASP A 321 21.22 -5.88 9.43
CA ASP A 321 22.25 -6.92 9.35
C ASP A 321 21.71 -8.18 8.67
N PHE A 322 20.50 -8.61 9.02
CA PHE A 322 19.82 -9.72 8.36
C PHE A 322 19.58 -9.43 6.86
N PHE A 323 19.10 -8.24 6.50
CA PHE A 323 18.94 -7.87 5.09
C PHE A 323 20.28 -7.80 4.35
N ASN A 324 21.32 -7.26 4.98
CA ASN A 324 22.65 -7.20 4.39
C ASN A 324 23.23 -8.61 4.14
N GLN A 325 22.99 -9.56 5.05
CA GLN A 325 23.50 -10.92 4.89
C GLN A 325 22.71 -11.74 3.85
N TRP A 326 21.38 -11.58 3.79
CA TRP A 326 20.48 -12.53 3.10
C TRP A 326 19.67 -11.96 1.93
N VAL A 327 19.59 -10.63 1.78
CA VAL A 327 18.80 -9.96 0.73
C VAL A 327 19.72 -9.21 -0.24
N ASP A 328 20.58 -8.33 0.27
CA ASP A 328 21.47 -7.49 -0.54
C ASP A 328 22.75 -7.15 0.23
N LYS A 329 23.89 -7.69 -0.24
CA LYS A 329 25.19 -7.59 0.45
C LYS A 329 25.77 -6.19 0.53
N GLU A 330 25.33 -5.30 -0.36
CA GLU A 330 25.76 -3.90 -0.41
C GLU A 330 24.77 -2.96 0.29
N LEU A 331 23.74 -3.49 0.97
CA LEU A 331 22.71 -2.65 1.59
C LEU A 331 23.30 -1.60 2.54
N LYS A 332 24.06 -2.02 3.56
CA LYS A 332 24.68 -1.10 4.53
C LYS A 332 25.55 -0.06 3.84
N ASN A 333 26.46 -0.50 2.97
CA ASN A 333 27.35 0.37 2.20
C ASN A 333 26.57 1.45 1.41
N ARG A 334 25.47 1.10 0.75
CA ARG A 334 24.61 2.08 0.07
C ARG A 334 23.88 3.00 1.04
N LEU A 335 23.37 2.48 2.17
CA LEU A 335 22.69 3.32 3.17
C LEU A 335 23.68 4.33 3.77
N ASP A 336 24.89 3.89 4.14
CA ASP A 336 25.99 4.75 4.59
C ASP A 336 26.36 5.79 3.52
N GLN A 337 26.40 5.42 2.23
CA GLN A 337 26.66 6.37 1.15
C GLN A 337 25.55 7.42 0.98
N VAL A 338 24.27 7.04 1.09
CA VAL A 338 23.15 7.99 1.02
C VAL A 338 23.14 8.91 2.25
N VAL A 339 23.48 8.37 3.42
CA VAL A 339 23.50 9.12 4.69
C VAL A 339 24.64 10.14 4.75
N ASN A 340 25.83 9.80 4.25
CA ASN A 340 27.04 10.59 4.44
C ASN A 340 27.43 11.49 3.26
N ASN A 341 26.86 11.30 2.06
CA ASN A 341 27.12 12.18 0.91
C ASN A 341 25.99 13.20 0.72
N GLU A 342 26.32 14.39 0.21
CA GLU A 342 25.35 15.39 -0.24
C GLU A 342 24.65 14.94 -1.53
N PHE A 343 23.35 15.19 -1.63
CA PHE A 343 22.60 14.89 -2.86
C PHE A 343 22.98 15.89 -3.95
N LYS A 344 23.16 15.39 -5.18
CA LYS A 344 23.48 16.25 -6.32
C LYS A 344 22.20 16.87 -6.88
N ARG A 345 22.03 18.16 -6.59
CA ARG A 345 21.07 19.04 -7.27
C ARG A 345 21.56 19.25 -8.70
N ILE A 346 20.72 18.89 -9.67
CA ILE A 346 21.00 18.98 -11.10
C ILE A 346 19.71 19.41 -11.81
N THR A 347 19.80 20.34 -12.75
CA THR A 347 18.63 20.72 -13.55
C THR A 347 18.24 19.62 -14.52
N TYR A 348 16.97 19.63 -14.95
CA TYR A 348 16.51 18.72 -16.01
C TYR A 348 17.36 18.83 -17.29
N THR A 349 17.74 20.05 -17.67
CA THR A 349 18.58 20.32 -18.85
C THR A 349 19.97 19.70 -18.73
N GLU A 350 20.69 19.91 -17.62
CA GLU A 350 22.00 19.30 -17.40
C GLU A 350 21.92 17.76 -17.36
N CYS A 351 20.83 17.21 -16.79
CA CYS A 351 20.58 15.77 -16.82
C CYS A 351 20.45 15.25 -18.26
N LEU A 352 19.67 15.94 -19.11
CA LEU A 352 19.58 15.61 -20.54
C LEU A 352 20.96 15.66 -21.21
N GLU A 353 21.75 16.72 -21.01
CA GLU A 353 23.07 16.87 -21.60
C GLU A 353 24.04 15.72 -21.24
N ILE A 354 24.05 15.29 -19.97
CA ILE A 354 24.85 14.14 -19.51
C ILE A 354 24.39 12.84 -20.19
N LEU A 355 23.08 12.60 -20.26
CA LEU A 355 22.53 11.42 -20.92
C LEU A 355 22.84 11.40 -22.42
N ASP A 356 22.74 12.54 -23.08
CA ASP A 356 23.04 12.75 -24.49
C ASP A 356 24.52 12.49 -24.80
N GLN A 357 25.41 12.97 -23.92
CA GLN A 357 26.84 12.70 -24.02
C GLN A 357 27.15 11.20 -23.88
N HIS A 358 26.54 10.50 -22.92
CA HIS A 358 26.72 9.06 -22.76
C HIS A 358 26.07 8.22 -23.88
N MET A 359 25.02 8.71 -24.53
CA MET A 359 24.49 8.12 -25.77
C MET A 359 25.47 8.28 -26.94
N LYS A 360 26.06 9.47 -27.13
CA LYS A 360 27.07 9.75 -28.17
C LYS A 360 28.31 8.86 -27.98
N GLU A 361 28.72 8.64 -26.74
CA GLU A 361 29.81 7.73 -26.34
C GLU A 361 29.43 6.23 -26.42
N LYS A 362 28.20 5.88 -26.80
CA LYS A 362 27.64 4.52 -26.85
C LYS A 362 27.70 3.75 -25.52
N LYS A 363 27.85 4.45 -24.39
CA LYS A 363 27.86 3.85 -23.04
C LYS A 363 26.48 3.41 -22.60
N ILE A 364 25.43 4.10 -23.08
CA ILE A 364 24.02 3.84 -22.74
C ILE A 364 23.19 3.73 -24.03
N LYS A 365 22.14 2.90 -24.02
CA LYS A 365 21.11 2.84 -25.05
C LYS A 365 19.73 2.89 -24.40
N PHE A 366 18.95 3.93 -24.66
CA PHE A 366 17.56 3.99 -24.24
C PHE A 366 16.65 3.22 -25.20
N LYS A 367 15.63 2.54 -24.65
CA LYS A 367 14.59 1.83 -25.44
C LYS A 367 13.53 2.78 -25.99
N VAL A 368 13.29 3.89 -25.29
CA VAL A 368 12.42 4.99 -25.70
C VAL A 368 13.34 6.18 -25.96
N LYS A 369 13.17 6.89 -27.07
CA LYS A 369 13.93 8.13 -27.29
C LYS A 369 13.44 9.17 -26.29
N VAL A 370 14.38 9.83 -25.62
CA VAL A 370 14.08 11.06 -24.89
C VAL A 370 13.64 12.10 -25.94
N GLN A 371 12.52 12.77 -25.69
CA GLN A 371 11.96 13.84 -26.53
C GLN A 371 12.08 15.17 -25.80
#